data_AF-A0A444K3I5-F1
#
_entry.id   AF-A0A444K3I5-F1
#
_cell.length_a   1.000
_cell.length_b   1.000
_cell.length_c   1.000
_cell.angle_alpha   90.00
_cell.angle_beta   90.00
_cell.angle_gamma   90.00
#
_symmetry.space_group_name_H-M   'P 1'
#
loop_
_entity.id
_entity.type
_entity.pdbx_description
1 polymer ?
#
loop_
_entity_poly.entity_id
_entity_poly.type
_entity_poly.pdbx_seq_one_letter_code
_entity_poly.pdbx_strand_id
1 'polypeptide(L)'
;MLETRRRPRNTALRSLHAIRWYSRSGRRGSTCSASPWWLWSRRLPMAAERPWYERARKRACDAFNASVGTGDRGAMLRELCRLHGGYLDCVTSGAEIRPEDMDSLARFGLKRIAAAGGSAIIIDNVLDSLPIDGLIDVLRLDPTLRQIYPAASADALLLRHSPFDHYRTPTQKAAIRALATMPDASTLLATLPTGAGKSLLFQLVPALAQEPGACCVVIVPTVALALAHVGSLRMIAGLEASACVHGGQSAETRKTVYDSFARGEVPVLVLSPEVALS
;
A
#
# COMPACT_ATOMS: atom_id res chain seq x y z
N MET A 1 -9.06 56.10 -52.06
CA MET A 1 -9.65 55.67 -50.77
C MET A 1 -8.50 55.38 -49.81
N LEU A 2 -8.07 56.43 -49.10
CA LEU A 2 -7.26 56.55 -47.86
C LEU A 2 -6.28 55.44 -47.40
N GLU A 3 -4.98 55.70 -47.58
CA GLU A 3 -3.95 56.01 -46.53
C GLU A 3 -4.36 55.80 -45.05
N THR A 4 -3.58 55.18 -44.14
CA THR A 4 -2.28 55.62 -43.59
C THR A 4 -1.71 54.63 -42.53
N ARG A 5 -0.39 54.74 -42.31
CA ARG A 5 0.51 54.07 -41.33
C ARG A 5 0.13 54.22 -39.84
N ARG A 6 0.60 53.28 -38.99
CA ARG A 6 1.52 53.50 -37.82
C ARG A 6 1.80 52.21 -37.01
N ARG A 7 3.09 51.88 -36.82
CA ARG A 7 3.63 51.23 -35.59
C ARG A 7 4.06 52.36 -34.62
N PRO A 8 4.16 52.18 -33.29
CA PRO A 8 5.42 51.66 -32.70
C PRO A 8 5.34 50.93 -31.31
N ARG A 9 6.42 50.17 -31.03
CA ARG A 9 7.24 50.04 -29.79
C ARG A 9 6.67 49.58 -28.42
N ASN A 10 7.22 48.43 -27.98
CA ASN A 10 8.28 48.27 -26.96
C ASN A 10 7.97 48.32 -25.45
N THR A 11 8.13 47.17 -24.77
CA THR A 11 8.80 46.98 -23.46
C THR A 11 9.05 45.46 -23.30
N ALA A 12 10.28 44.90 -23.31
CA ALA A 12 11.34 45.00 -22.28
C ALA A 12 10.74 44.66 -20.89
N LEU A 13 11.12 43.64 -20.12
CA LEU A 13 12.44 43.11 -19.79
C LEU A 13 12.28 41.77 -19.03
N ARG A 14 13.33 40.93 -19.12
CA ARG A 14 14.04 40.19 -18.05
C ARG A 14 13.23 39.95 -16.76
N SER A 15 13.12 38.71 -16.28
CA SER A 15 14.22 38.13 -15.49
C SER A 15 14.12 36.60 -15.35
N LEU A 16 15.06 35.91 -15.97
CA LEU A 16 15.51 34.57 -15.57
C LEU A 16 16.30 34.73 -14.26
N HIS A 17 15.68 34.45 -13.12
CA HIS A 17 16.42 34.24 -11.89
C HIS A 17 16.72 32.74 -11.73
N ALA A 18 18.00 32.43 -11.91
CA ALA A 18 18.63 31.21 -11.47
C ALA A 18 18.38 31.01 -9.96
N ILE A 19 17.79 29.86 -9.60
CA ILE A 19 17.77 29.42 -8.19
C ILE A 19 18.99 28.54 -7.96
N ARG A 20 19.88 29.13 -7.15
CA ARG A 20 21.15 28.63 -6.66
C ARG A 20 20.90 27.48 -5.68
N TRP A 21 21.47 26.31 -5.98
CA TRP A 21 21.55 25.18 -5.06
C TRP A 21 22.42 25.56 -3.85
N TYR A 22 21.87 25.44 -2.65
CA TYR A 22 22.65 25.54 -1.41
C TYR A 22 23.00 24.12 -0.94
N SER A 23 24.25 23.73 -1.14
CA SER A 23 24.82 22.55 -0.50
C SER A 23 25.20 22.89 0.94
N ARG A 24 24.71 22.12 1.92
CA ARG A 24 25.37 21.99 3.22
C ARG A 24 25.65 20.52 3.52
N SER A 25 26.94 20.24 3.65
CA SER A 25 27.55 18.98 4.05
C SER A 25 27.90 18.98 5.54
N GLY A 26 27.78 17.81 6.18
CA GLY A 26 28.40 17.45 7.48
C GLY A 26 27.38 16.94 8.49
N ARG A 27 27.53 15.81 9.20
CA ARG A 27 28.64 14.85 9.41
C ARG A 27 28.04 13.48 9.79
N ARG A 28 28.90 12.45 9.72
CA ARG A 28 28.69 11.01 9.94
C ARG A 28 28.33 10.64 11.39
N GLY A 29 27.54 9.56 11.53
CA GLY A 29 27.36 8.76 12.74
C GLY A 29 26.69 7.42 12.37
N SER A 30 27.20 6.32 12.90
CA SER A 30 27.13 4.93 12.41
C SER A 30 25.83 4.13 12.70
N THR A 31 25.51 3.28 11.71
CA THR A 31 24.95 1.91 11.77
C THR A 31 23.68 1.61 12.59
N CYS A 32 22.57 1.47 11.87
CA CYS A 32 21.56 0.45 12.14
C CYS A 32 20.95 -0.01 10.80
N SER A 33 21.19 -1.26 10.41
CA SER A 33 20.78 -1.82 9.12
C SER A 33 19.30 -2.22 9.15
N ALA A 34 18.42 -1.24 8.98
CA ALA A 34 17.07 -1.47 8.50
C ALA A 34 17.09 -1.21 6.99
N SER A 35 17.13 -2.27 6.18
CA SER A 35 17.09 -2.17 4.72
C SER A 35 15.79 -1.48 4.29
N PRO A 36 15.83 -0.25 3.76
CA PRO A 36 14.61 0.45 3.40
C PRO A 36 14.14 0.01 2.01
N TRP A 37 12.83 -0.08 1.82
CA TRP A 37 12.21 -0.51 0.56
C TRP A 37 12.59 0.37 -0.66
N TRP A 38 13.09 1.61 -0.45
CA TRP A 38 13.57 2.51 -1.51
C TRP A 38 14.87 2.08 -2.19
N LEU A 39 15.59 1.06 -1.71
CA LEU A 39 16.73 0.48 -2.46
C LEU A 39 16.31 -0.22 -3.77
N TRP A 40 15.01 -0.37 -4.03
CA TRP A 40 14.46 -0.93 -5.27
C TRP A 40 13.99 0.13 -6.30
N SER A 41 14.12 1.44 -6.02
CA SER A 41 13.63 2.50 -6.93
C SER A 41 14.67 3.08 -7.88
N ARG A 42 15.91 2.54 -7.91
CA ARG A 42 16.88 2.87 -8.96
C ARG A 42 16.69 1.94 -10.15
N ARG A 43 16.16 2.50 -11.25
CA ARG A 43 16.08 1.94 -12.62
C ARG A 43 16.39 0.44 -12.70
N LEU A 44 15.37 -0.39 -12.52
CA LEU A 44 15.40 -1.70 -13.13
C LEU A 44 14.89 -1.51 -14.57
N PRO A 45 15.60 -2.01 -15.60
CA PRO A 45 14.97 -2.23 -16.91
C PRO A 45 13.70 -3.07 -16.70
N MET A 46 12.76 -3.10 -17.65
CA MET A 46 11.56 -3.96 -17.60
C MET A 46 11.94 -5.45 -17.53
N ALA A 47 12.45 -5.88 -16.39
CA ALA A 47 12.62 -7.26 -16.01
C ALA A 47 11.20 -7.80 -15.86
N ALA A 48 10.94 -8.94 -16.50
CA ALA A 48 9.69 -9.67 -16.36
C ALA A 48 9.22 -9.59 -14.91
N GLU A 49 8.06 -8.98 -14.68
CA GLU A 49 7.55 -8.79 -13.33
C GLU A 49 7.57 -10.14 -12.62
N ARG A 50 8.36 -10.25 -11.54
CA ARG A 50 8.38 -11.46 -10.73
C ARG A 50 6.94 -11.83 -10.36
N PRO A 51 6.52 -13.10 -10.54
CA PRO A 51 5.16 -13.51 -10.27
C PRO A 51 4.71 -13.06 -8.88
N TRP A 52 3.45 -12.63 -8.78
CA TRP A 52 2.92 -12.04 -7.55
C TRP A 52 3.08 -12.96 -6.32
N TYR A 53 3.07 -14.27 -6.54
CA TYR A 53 3.16 -15.29 -5.50
C TYR A 53 4.53 -15.31 -4.82
N GLU A 54 5.63 -14.88 -5.46
CA GLU A 54 6.94 -14.82 -4.80
C GLU A 54 6.95 -13.82 -3.65
N ARG A 55 6.39 -12.62 -3.90
CA ARG A 55 6.23 -11.60 -2.86
C ARG A 55 5.24 -12.08 -1.78
N ALA A 56 4.21 -12.82 -2.17
CA ALA A 56 3.26 -13.39 -1.22
C ALA A 56 3.91 -14.45 -0.32
N ARG A 57 4.74 -15.36 -0.87
CA ARG A 57 5.49 -16.36 -0.10
C ARG A 57 6.33 -15.72 0.99
N LYS A 58 7.11 -14.67 0.63
CA LYS A 58 7.92 -13.95 1.62
C LYS A 58 7.07 -13.35 2.74
N ARG A 59 6.00 -12.61 2.40
CA ARG A 59 5.11 -12.01 3.41
C ARG A 59 4.44 -13.06 4.30
N ALA A 60 3.99 -14.17 3.73
CA ALA A 60 3.37 -15.26 4.48
C ALA A 60 4.37 -15.92 5.43
N CYS A 61 5.63 -16.10 5.00
CA CYS A 61 6.70 -16.60 5.85
C CYS A 61 7.01 -15.63 7.01
N ASP A 62 7.19 -14.34 6.71
CA ASP A 62 7.44 -13.30 7.71
C ASP A 62 6.30 -13.25 8.75
N ALA A 63 5.05 -13.31 8.29
CA ALA A 63 3.86 -13.33 9.14
C ALA A 63 3.75 -14.61 9.98
N PHE A 64 4.04 -15.77 9.40
CA PHE A 64 4.08 -17.04 10.12
C PHE A 64 5.12 -17.00 11.25
N ASN A 65 6.34 -16.55 10.96
CA ASN A 65 7.42 -16.47 11.95
C ASN A 65 7.11 -15.47 13.07
N ALA A 66 6.43 -14.37 12.75
CA ALA A 66 5.97 -13.38 13.74
C ALA A 66 4.73 -13.82 14.56
N SER A 67 3.99 -14.84 14.11
CA SER A 67 2.76 -15.29 14.75
C SER A 67 3.05 -16.15 15.98
N VAL A 68 2.27 -15.97 17.05
CA VAL A 68 2.43 -16.67 18.32
C VAL A 68 1.32 -17.70 18.56
N GLY A 69 0.07 -17.35 18.25
CA GLY A 69 -1.08 -18.23 18.51
C GLY A 69 -1.17 -19.41 17.55
N THR A 70 -1.48 -20.60 18.07
CA THR A 70 -1.64 -21.83 17.26
C THR A 70 -2.66 -21.68 16.12
N GLY A 71 -3.72 -20.90 16.34
CA GLY A 71 -4.73 -20.56 15.33
C GLY A 71 -4.14 -19.85 14.11
N ASP A 72 -3.47 -18.73 14.37
CA ASP A 72 -2.86 -17.90 13.33
C ASP A 72 -1.71 -18.64 12.64
N ARG A 73 -0.85 -19.30 13.43
CA ARG A 73 0.28 -20.08 12.90
C ARG A 73 -0.18 -21.19 11.97
N GLY A 74 -1.20 -21.97 12.36
CA GLY A 74 -1.74 -23.02 11.51
C GLY A 74 -2.38 -22.50 10.21
N ALA A 75 -3.13 -21.39 10.29
CA ALA A 75 -3.72 -20.76 9.11
C ALA A 75 -2.64 -20.20 8.16
N MET A 76 -1.60 -19.55 8.70
CA MET A 76 -0.48 -19.02 7.92
C MET A 76 0.37 -20.13 7.30
N LEU A 77 0.58 -21.24 8.02
CA LEU A 77 1.31 -22.41 7.51
C LEU A 77 0.56 -23.06 6.33
N ARG A 78 -0.78 -23.13 6.41
CA ARG A 78 -1.62 -23.58 5.30
C ARG A 78 -1.48 -22.67 4.08
N GLU A 79 -1.53 -21.36 4.28
CA GLU A 79 -1.34 -20.39 3.20
C GLU A 79 0.06 -20.49 2.58
N LEU A 80 1.09 -20.65 3.40
CA LEU A 80 2.46 -20.79 2.93
C LEU A 80 2.62 -22.07 2.09
N CYS A 81 2.05 -23.19 2.54
CA CYS A 81 2.03 -24.44 1.79
C CYS A 81 1.27 -24.29 0.46
N ARG A 82 0.10 -23.63 0.48
CA ARG A 82 -0.67 -23.29 -0.73
C ARG A 82 0.20 -22.50 -1.70
N LEU A 83 0.85 -21.43 -1.24
CA LEU A 83 1.72 -20.58 -2.04
C LEU A 83 2.91 -21.34 -2.67
N HIS A 84 3.35 -22.44 -2.06
CA HIS A 84 4.36 -23.35 -2.62
C HIS A 84 3.79 -24.45 -3.52
N GLY A 85 2.52 -24.35 -3.92
CA GLY A 85 1.87 -25.33 -4.80
C GLY A 85 1.31 -26.54 -4.07
N GLY A 86 1.07 -26.43 -2.76
CA GLY A 86 0.55 -27.51 -1.92
C GLY A 86 1.61 -28.43 -1.32
N TYR A 87 2.90 -28.10 -1.54
CA TYR A 87 4.05 -28.79 -0.95
C TYR A 87 5.00 -27.76 -0.33
N LEU A 88 5.28 -27.91 0.96
CA LEU A 88 6.18 -27.03 1.71
C LEU A 88 7.33 -27.86 2.29
N ASP A 89 8.54 -27.61 1.79
CA ASP A 89 9.75 -28.14 2.40
C ASP A 89 10.06 -27.36 3.70
N CYS A 90 10.14 -28.06 4.82
CA CYS A 90 10.36 -27.44 6.13
C CYS A 90 11.76 -26.83 6.28
N VAL A 91 12.75 -27.27 5.50
CA VAL A 91 14.14 -26.81 5.59
C VAL A 91 14.37 -25.58 4.70
N THR A 92 13.82 -25.60 3.49
CA THR A 92 14.13 -24.57 2.47
C THR A 92 13.12 -23.42 2.43
N SER A 93 11.96 -23.55 3.10
CA SER A 93 10.90 -22.53 3.08
C SER A 93 11.18 -21.27 3.88
N GLY A 94 12.14 -21.32 4.82
CA GLY A 94 12.41 -20.22 5.77
C GLY A 94 11.38 -20.11 6.92
N ALA A 95 10.42 -21.03 6.98
CA ALA A 95 9.42 -21.09 8.04
C ALA A 95 10.02 -21.69 9.33
N GLU A 96 9.91 -20.97 10.44
CA GLU A 96 10.35 -21.44 11.76
C GLU A 96 9.26 -22.33 12.38
N ILE A 97 9.20 -23.59 11.94
CA ILE A 97 8.16 -24.53 12.35
C ILE A 97 8.51 -25.13 13.72
N ARG A 98 7.59 -24.99 14.67
CA ARG A 98 7.72 -25.47 16.06
C ARG A 98 7.09 -26.85 16.21
N PRO A 99 7.46 -27.62 17.24
CA PRO A 99 6.81 -28.91 17.53
C PRO A 99 5.28 -28.79 17.68
N GLU A 100 4.81 -27.74 18.37
CA GLU A 100 3.37 -27.48 18.56
C GLU A 100 2.61 -27.24 17.25
N ASP A 101 3.28 -26.68 16.23
CA ASP A 101 2.67 -26.49 14.91
C ASP A 101 2.40 -27.86 14.26
N MET A 102 3.32 -28.81 14.45
CA MET A 102 3.23 -30.16 13.90
C MET A 102 2.04 -30.93 14.48
N ASP A 103 1.75 -30.74 15.76
CA ASP A 103 0.64 -31.40 16.45
C ASP A 103 -0.73 -30.88 15.97
N SER A 104 -0.77 -29.65 15.44
CA SER A 104 -2.01 -29.00 15.01
C SER A 104 -2.30 -29.10 13.51
N LEU A 105 -1.39 -29.69 12.71
CA LEU A 105 -1.49 -29.72 11.24
C LEU A 105 -2.85 -30.21 10.71
N ALA A 106 -3.36 -31.31 11.27
CA ALA A 106 -4.62 -31.91 10.83
C ALA A 106 -5.82 -30.95 10.97
N ARG A 107 -5.84 -30.11 12.02
CA ARG A 107 -6.89 -29.10 12.22
C ARG A 107 -6.95 -28.08 11.10
N PHE A 108 -5.84 -27.83 10.43
CA PHE A 108 -5.72 -26.90 9.31
C PHE A 108 -5.64 -27.62 7.96
N GLY A 109 -6.01 -28.90 7.89
CA GLY A 109 -5.98 -29.69 6.66
C GLY A 109 -4.58 -29.80 6.06
N LEU A 110 -3.58 -30.00 6.92
CA LEU A 110 -2.20 -30.23 6.55
C LEU A 110 -1.76 -31.61 7.05
N LYS A 111 -0.84 -32.24 6.31
CA LYS A 111 -0.19 -33.48 6.72
C LYS A 111 1.31 -33.34 6.60
N ARG A 112 2.03 -33.96 7.52
CA ARG A 112 3.48 -34.13 7.43
C ARG A 112 3.79 -35.38 6.61
N ILE A 113 4.75 -35.25 5.70
CA ILE A 113 5.38 -36.37 5.01
C ILE A 113 6.86 -36.37 5.36
N ALA A 114 7.38 -37.53 5.76
CA ALA A 114 8.80 -37.74 6.01
C ALA A 114 9.44 -38.29 4.72
N ALA A 115 10.49 -37.63 4.23
CA ALA A 115 11.32 -38.11 3.13
C ALA A 115 12.75 -38.34 3.62
N ALA A 116 13.52 -39.17 2.91
CA ALA A 116 14.87 -39.58 3.29
C ALA A 116 15.92 -38.43 3.37
N GLY A 117 15.52 -37.17 3.16
CA GLY A 117 16.37 -35.98 3.28
C GLY A 117 15.71 -34.79 3.99
N GLY A 118 14.54 -34.96 4.64
CA GLY A 118 13.84 -33.88 5.33
C GLY A 118 12.37 -34.16 5.64
N SER A 119 11.73 -33.28 6.40
CA SER A 119 10.27 -33.26 6.56
C SER A 119 9.65 -32.24 5.62
N ALA A 120 8.52 -32.59 5.02
CA ALA A 120 7.70 -31.67 4.26
C ALA A 120 6.27 -31.66 4.80
N ILE A 121 5.58 -30.56 4.57
CA ILE A 121 4.16 -30.38 4.88
C ILE A 121 3.41 -30.24 3.57
N ILE A 122 2.37 -31.03 3.41
CA ILE A 122 1.46 -30.96 2.27
C ILE A 122 0.09 -30.51 2.72
N ILE A 123 -0.66 -29.92 1.79
CA ILE A 123 -2.10 -29.77 1.98
C ILE A 123 -2.68 -31.17 1.98
N ASP A 124 -3.30 -31.55 3.09
CA ASP A 124 -4.06 -32.78 3.21
C ASP A 124 -5.34 -32.63 2.39
N ASN A 125 -5.20 -32.92 1.11
CA ASN A 125 -6.27 -32.88 0.16
C ASN A 125 -7.17 -34.10 0.40
N VAL A 126 -8.18 -33.93 1.25
CA VAL A 126 -9.42 -34.74 1.17
C VAL A 126 -10.06 -34.63 -0.23
N LEU A 127 -9.56 -33.74 -1.10
CA LEU A 127 -10.00 -33.56 -2.48
C LEU A 127 -9.98 -34.81 -3.36
N ASP A 128 -9.04 -35.75 -3.16
CA ASP A 128 -9.06 -37.00 -3.95
C ASP A 128 -10.31 -37.85 -3.66
N SER A 129 -10.99 -37.58 -2.54
CA SER A 129 -12.26 -38.21 -2.14
C SER A 129 -13.50 -37.33 -2.38
N LEU A 130 -13.34 -36.09 -2.84
CA LEU A 130 -14.47 -35.21 -3.15
C LEU A 130 -14.92 -35.45 -4.60
N PRO A 131 -16.20 -35.70 -4.87
CA PRO A 131 -16.72 -36.05 -6.20
C PRO A 131 -16.90 -34.80 -7.07
N ILE A 132 -15.88 -33.94 -7.16
CA ILE A 132 -15.91 -32.70 -7.93
C ILE A 132 -14.76 -32.75 -8.95
N ASP A 133 -15.10 -33.19 -10.15
CA ASP A 133 -14.17 -33.23 -11.28
C ASP A 133 -13.58 -31.83 -11.55
N GLY A 134 -12.26 -31.76 -11.73
CA GLY A 134 -11.54 -30.52 -12.04
C GLY A 134 -11.26 -29.59 -10.84
N LEU A 135 -11.66 -29.95 -9.61
CA LEU A 135 -11.42 -29.12 -8.41
C LEU A 135 -9.92 -28.87 -8.17
N ILE A 136 -9.06 -29.86 -8.42
CA ILE A 136 -7.60 -29.72 -8.31
C ILE A 136 -7.08 -28.64 -9.26
N ASP A 137 -7.59 -28.57 -10.49
CA ASP A 137 -7.17 -27.57 -11.46
C ASP A 137 -7.57 -26.15 -11.05
N VAL A 138 -8.71 -25.99 -10.37
CA VAL A 138 -9.18 -24.71 -9.82
C VAL A 138 -8.36 -24.29 -8.58
N LEU A 139 -7.85 -25.23 -7.80
CA LEU A 139 -7.00 -24.95 -6.63
C LEU A 139 -5.55 -24.60 -6.97
N ARG A 140 -5.10 -24.90 -8.21
CA ARG A 140 -3.77 -24.48 -8.66
C ARG A 140 -3.68 -22.96 -8.60
N LEU A 141 -2.60 -22.47 -8.00
CA LEU A 141 -2.31 -21.04 -7.96
C LEU A 141 -2.09 -20.53 -9.38
N ASP A 142 -2.99 -19.67 -9.81
CA ASP A 142 -2.86 -18.91 -11.03
C ASP A 142 -1.69 -17.92 -10.88
N PRO A 143 -0.55 -18.14 -11.58
CA PRO A 143 0.60 -17.25 -11.47
C PRO A 143 0.34 -15.93 -12.22
N THR A 144 -0.67 -15.88 -13.08
CA THR A 144 -1.01 -14.69 -13.85
C THR A 144 -1.68 -13.68 -12.94
N LEU A 145 -1.22 -12.42 -13.03
CA LEU A 145 -1.86 -11.34 -12.31
C LEU A 145 -3.22 -11.07 -12.96
N ARG A 146 -4.31 -11.27 -12.21
CA ARG A 146 -5.66 -10.89 -12.65
C ARG A 146 -5.84 -9.36 -12.51
N GLN A 147 -5.14 -8.60 -13.35
CA GLN A 147 -5.47 -7.19 -13.57
C GLN A 147 -6.55 -7.11 -14.65
N ILE A 148 -7.79 -6.85 -14.21
CA ILE A 148 -8.95 -6.76 -15.10
C ILE A 148 -8.89 -5.48 -15.97
N TYR A 149 -8.14 -4.47 -15.56
CA TYR A 149 -8.07 -3.18 -16.22
C TYR A 149 -6.63 -2.81 -16.58
N PRO A 150 -6.37 -2.27 -17.79
CA PRO A 150 -5.05 -1.81 -18.17
C PRO A 150 -4.63 -0.59 -17.34
N ALA A 151 -3.34 -0.46 -17.10
CA ALA A 151 -2.77 0.75 -16.51
C ALA A 151 -3.08 1.99 -17.37
N ALA A 152 -3.22 3.15 -16.73
CA ALA A 152 -3.36 4.44 -17.41
C ALA A 152 -2.10 5.29 -17.24
N SER A 153 -1.75 6.05 -18.28
CA SER A 153 -0.55 6.90 -18.28
C SER A 153 -0.57 7.89 -17.12
N ALA A 154 0.59 8.13 -16.51
CA ALA A 154 0.72 9.19 -15.51
C ALA A 154 0.49 10.59 -16.10
N ASP A 155 0.16 11.53 -15.23
CA ASP A 155 0.21 12.95 -15.52
C ASP A 155 0.96 13.69 -14.40
N ALA A 156 1.03 15.01 -14.50
CA ALA A 156 1.79 15.83 -13.56
C ALA A 156 1.32 15.69 -12.10
N LEU A 157 0.03 15.41 -11.86
CA LEU A 157 -0.48 15.24 -10.51
C LEU A 157 0.12 13.99 -9.86
N LEU A 158 0.11 12.86 -10.58
CA LEU A 158 0.67 11.61 -10.08
C LEU A 158 2.18 11.72 -9.85
N LEU A 159 2.91 12.26 -10.84
CA LEU A 159 4.37 12.28 -10.81
C LEU A 159 4.95 13.25 -9.78
N ARG A 160 4.22 14.32 -9.43
CA ARG A 160 4.69 15.33 -8.45
C ARG A 160 4.37 14.95 -7.02
N HIS A 161 3.27 14.23 -6.80
CA HIS A 161 2.70 14.04 -5.46
C HIS A 161 2.66 12.58 -5.02
N SER A 162 3.20 11.66 -5.83
CA SER A 162 3.27 10.25 -5.48
C SER A 162 4.55 9.60 -6.03
N PRO A 163 4.96 8.44 -5.49
CA PRO A 163 6.08 7.67 -6.01
C PRO A 163 5.71 6.82 -7.25
N PHE A 164 4.48 6.93 -7.78
CA PHE A 164 3.97 6.07 -8.84
C PHE A 164 4.23 6.67 -10.24
N ASP A 165 4.53 5.80 -11.20
CA ASP A 165 4.83 6.14 -12.60
C ASP A 165 3.64 5.91 -13.55
N HIS A 166 2.58 5.26 -13.07
CA HIS A 166 1.32 5.06 -13.79
C HIS A 166 0.14 4.92 -12.82
N TYR A 167 -1.06 5.24 -13.31
CA TYR A 167 -2.28 4.90 -12.59
C TYR A 167 -2.61 3.44 -12.80
N ARG A 168 -3.13 2.77 -11.76
CA ARG A 168 -3.54 1.37 -11.84
C ARG A 168 -4.68 1.15 -12.82
N THR A 169 -5.58 2.12 -12.94
CA THR A 169 -6.74 2.04 -13.84
C THR A 169 -7.09 3.41 -14.42
N PRO A 170 -7.78 3.48 -15.57
CA PRO A 170 -8.32 4.73 -16.10
C PRO A 170 -9.30 5.39 -15.13
N THR A 171 -10.10 4.61 -14.40
CA THR A 171 -11.06 5.13 -13.40
C THR A 171 -10.36 5.80 -12.22
N GLN A 172 -9.22 5.26 -11.76
CA GLN A 172 -8.39 5.93 -10.75
C GLN A 172 -7.90 7.28 -11.25
N LYS A 173 -7.39 7.34 -12.48
CA LYS A 173 -6.96 8.59 -13.10
C LYS A 173 -8.11 9.60 -13.20
N ALA A 174 -9.28 9.17 -13.66
CA ALA A 174 -10.47 10.01 -13.75
C ALA A 174 -10.89 10.56 -12.38
N ALA A 175 -10.88 9.72 -11.33
CA ALA A 175 -11.24 10.13 -9.98
C ALA A 175 -10.25 11.15 -9.39
N ILE A 176 -8.93 10.96 -9.58
CA ILE A 176 -7.92 11.94 -9.13
C ILE A 176 -8.07 13.27 -9.86
N ARG A 177 -8.33 13.24 -11.17
CA ARG A 177 -8.57 14.48 -11.94
C ARG A 177 -9.83 15.18 -11.47
N ALA A 178 -10.91 14.43 -11.26
CA ALA A 178 -12.15 14.98 -10.72
C ALA A 178 -11.90 15.65 -9.36
N LEU A 179 -11.17 15.01 -8.44
CA LEU A 179 -10.79 15.63 -7.16
C LEU A 179 -9.98 16.92 -7.32
N ALA A 180 -9.09 16.98 -8.30
CA ALA A 180 -8.23 18.14 -8.52
C ALA A 180 -8.92 19.31 -9.23
N THR A 181 -10.04 19.07 -9.92
CA THR A 181 -10.72 20.10 -10.74
C THR A 181 -12.15 20.38 -10.32
N MET A 182 -12.70 19.61 -9.37
CA MET A 182 -14.05 19.83 -8.88
C MET A 182 -14.13 21.19 -8.16
N PRO A 183 -15.25 21.93 -8.27
CA PRO A 183 -15.44 23.17 -7.52
C PRO A 183 -15.42 22.93 -6.01
N ASP A 184 -15.10 23.96 -5.25
CA ASP A 184 -15.23 23.93 -3.79
C ASP A 184 -16.67 23.57 -3.39
N ALA A 185 -16.81 22.89 -2.25
CA ALA A 185 -18.09 22.43 -1.71
C ALA A 185 -18.90 21.50 -2.65
N SER A 186 -18.26 20.85 -3.63
CA SER A 186 -18.89 19.82 -4.46
C SER A 186 -18.64 18.39 -3.92
N THR A 187 -19.38 17.41 -4.44
CA THR A 187 -19.31 16.01 -3.99
C THR A 187 -18.92 15.10 -5.15
N LEU A 188 -17.96 14.20 -4.91
CA LEU A 188 -17.55 13.16 -5.85
C LEU A 188 -17.93 11.77 -5.32
N LEU A 189 -18.72 11.04 -6.08
CA LEU A 189 -18.95 9.60 -5.86
C LEU A 189 -17.99 8.80 -6.75
N ALA A 190 -17.04 8.10 -6.14
CA ALA A 190 -16.05 7.28 -6.85
C ALA A 190 -16.21 5.79 -6.52
N THR A 191 -16.70 5.01 -7.47
CA THR A 191 -16.84 3.54 -7.34
C THR A 191 -15.69 2.82 -8.03
N LEU A 192 -14.72 2.35 -7.25
CA LEU A 192 -13.58 1.56 -7.75
C LEU A 192 -13.57 0.20 -7.05
N PRO A 193 -13.21 -0.90 -7.74
CA PRO A 193 -13.05 -2.20 -7.10
C PRO A 193 -11.87 -2.21 -6.12
N THR A 194 -11.85 -3.16 -5.19
CA THR A 194 -10.72 -3.33 -4.25
C THR A 194 -9.43 -3.60 -5.03
N GLY A 195 -8.32 -3.01 -4.59
CA GLY A 195 -7.04 -3.09 -5.31
C GLY A 195 -6.88 -2.14 -6.50
N ALA A 196 -7.94 -1.46 -6.95
CA ALA A 196 -7.85 -0.46 -8.04
C ALA A 196 -7.24 0.88 -7.63
N GLY A 197 -6.74 0.99 -6.39
CA GLY A 197 -5.98 2.16 -5.93
C GLY A 197 -6.81 3.31 -5.35
N LYS A 198 -7.96 3.01 -4.74
CA LYS A 198 -8.82 4.00 -4.04
C LYS A 198 -8.07 4.86 -3.04
N SER A 199 -7.10 4.30 -2.33
CA SER A 199 -6.36 5.02 -1.30
C SER A 199 -5.57 6.22 -1.82
N LEU A 200 -5.21 6.21 -3.11
CA LEU A 200 -4.51 7.33 -3.73
C LEU A 200 -5.33 8.63 -3.66
N LEU A 201 -6.66 8.53 -3.66
CA LEU A 201 -7.55 9.69 -3.61
C LEU A 201 -7.25 10.53 -2.36
N PHE A 202 -7.39 9.98 -1.16
CA PHE A 202 -7.13 10.73 0.07
C PHE A 202 -5.65 10.97 0.34
N GLN A 203 -4.74 10.17 -0.25
CA GLN A 203 -3.29 10.42 -0.15
C GLN A 203 -2.87 11.70 -0.88
N LEU A 204 -3.54 12.02 -2.00
CA LEU A 204 -3.21 13.19 -2.81
C LEU A 204 -3.93 14.47 -2.37
N VAL A 205 -5.10 14.37 -1.72
CA VAL A 205 -5.89 15.55 -1.31
C VAL A 205 -5.06 16.62 -0.58
N PRO A 206 -4.22 16.31 0.42
CA PRO A 206 -3.47 17.34 1.13
C PRO A 206 -2.50 18.11 0.21
N ALA A 207 -1.92 17.42 -0.77
CA ALA A 207 -1.02 18.04 -1.75
C ALA A 207 -1.77 18.84 -2.82
N LEU A 208 -3.03 18.47 -3.12
CA LEU A 208 -3.88 19.16 -4.09
C LEU A 208 -4.49 20.46 -3.52
N ALA A 209 -4.80 20.49 -2.22
CA ALA A 209 -5.38 21.66 -1.58
C ALA A 209 -4.45 22.89 -1.60
N GLN A 210 -3.12 22.68 -1.55
CA GLN A 210 -2.09 23.74 -1.57
C GLN A 210 -2.23 24.83 -0.49
N GLU A 211 -3.13 24.67 0.48
CA GLU A 211 -3.33 25.56 1.61
C GLU A 211 -2.54 25.09 2.85
N PRO A 212 -1.80 25.97 3.53
CA PRO A 212 -1.16 25.64 4.80
C PRO A 212 -2.19 25.15 5.82
N GLY A 213 -1.94 23.98 6.41
CA GLY A 213 -2.85 23.38 7.39
C GLY A 213 -4.03 22.61 6.78
N ALA A 214 -4.11 22.45 5.46
CA ALA A 214 -5.12 21.62 4.83
C ALA A 214 -5.06 20.16 5.35
N CYS A 215 -6.22 19.63 5.73
CA CYS A 215 -6.36 18.27 6.24
C CYS A 215 -7.41 17.49 5.45
N CYS A 216 -7.07 16.25 5.09
CA CYS A 216 -8.03 15.29 4.56
C CYS A 216 -8.56 14.39 5.70
N VAL A 217 -9.86 14.48 5.99
CA VAL A 217 -10.51 13.58 6.95
C VAL A 217 -10.98 12.32 6.22
N VAL A 218 -10.59 11.15 6.73
CA VAL A 218 -10.92 9.84 6.15
C VAL A 218 -11.64 8.99 7.18
N ILE A 219 -12.90 8.67 6.94
CA ILE A 219 -13.67 7.79 7.82
C ILE A 219 -13.62 6.37 7.26
N VAL A 220 -13.24 5.40 8.08
CA VAL A 220 -13.09 3.99 7.67
C VAL A 220 -13.88 3.08 8.60
N PRO A 221 -14.43 1.96 8.10
CA PRO A 221 -15.37 1.12 8.87
C PRO A 221 -14.73 0.39 10.06
N THR A 222 -13.41 0.22 10.10
CA THR A 222 -12.74 -0.54 11.15
C THR A 222 -11.47 0.13 11.64
N VAL A 223 -11.19 -0.04 12.93
CA VAL A 223 -9.94 0.45 13.57
C VAL A 223 -8.70 -0.18 12.93
N ALA A 224 -8.75 -1.47 12.61
CA ALA A 224 -7.64 -2.16 11.95
C ALA A 224 -7.30 -1.52 10.59
N LEU A 225 -8.32 -1.14 9.81
CA LEU A 225 -8.11 -0.45 8.54
C LEU A 225 -7.58 0.98 8.75
N ALA A 226 -8.04 1.68 9.80
CA ALA A 226 -7.53 3.00 10.15
C ALA A 226 -6.02 2.97 10.45
N LEU A 227 -5.60 2.04 11.30
CA LEU A 227 -4.19 1.85 11.67
C LEU A 227 -3.33 1.47 10.45
N ALA A 228 -3.83 0.59 9.59
CA ALA A 228 -3.13 0.21 8.36
C ALA A 228 -2.95 1.39 7.39
N HIS A 229 -3.95 2.26 7.26
CA HIS A 229 -3.85 3.46 6.44
C HIS A 229 -2.87 4.46 7.01
N VAL A 230 -2.93 4.77 8.31
CA VAL A 230 -1.99 5.70 8.94
C VAL A 230 -0.56 5.17 8.85
N GLY A 231 -0.34 3.88 9.11
CA GLY A 231 0.97 3.26 8.94
C GLY A 231 1.53 3.43 7.53
N SER A 232 0.67 3.31 6.50
CA SER A 232 1.08 3.52 5.10
C SER A 232 1.31 5.00 4.78
N LEU A 233 0.46 5.89 5.28
CA LEU A 233 0.53 7.34 5.06
C LEU A 233 1.82 7.93 5.61
N ARG A 234 2.22 7.52 6.82
CA ARG A 234 3.43 8.04 7.48
C ARG A 234 4.74 7.73 6.73
N MET A 235 4.70 6.81 5.79
CA MET A 235 5.83 6.46 4.94
C MET A 235 5.93 7.32 3.67
N ILE A 236 4.95 8.18 3.42
CA ILE A 236 4.87 9.07 2.25
C ILE A 236 5.36 10.46 2.67
N ALA A 237 6.26 11.01 1.87
CA ALA A 237 6.80 12.35 2.10
C ALA A 237 5.68 13.40 2.14
N GLY A 238 5.64 14.20 3.22
CA GLY A 238 4.61 15.20 3.48
C GLY A 238 3.37 14.69 4.22
N LEU A 239 3.27 13.37 4.49
CA LEU A 239 2.17 12.73 5.22
C LEU A 239 2.65 12.04 6.52
N GLU A 240 3.86 12.35 6.98
CA GLU A 240 4.49 11.76 8.17
C GLU A 240 3.69 12.05 9.45
N ALA A 241 3.02 13.20 9.49
CA ALA A 241 2.19 13.63 10.61
C ALA A 241 0.73 13.12 10.52
N SER A 242 0.39 12.26 9.56
CA SER A 242 -0.93 11.64 9.52
C SER A 242 -1.22 10.85 10.80
N ALA A 243 -2.46 10.93 11.28
CA ALA A 243 -2.88 10.37 12.55
C ALA A 243 -4.23 9.68 12.44
N CYS A 244 -4.54 8.82 13.40
CA CYS A 244 -5.87 8.24 13.54
C CYS A 244 -6.44 8.46 14.93
N VAL A 245 -7.76 8.61 14.99
CA VAL A 245 -8.53 8.64 16.24
C VAL A 245 -9.56 7.52 16.22
N HIS A 246 -9.58 6.72 17.28
CA HIS A 246 -10.56 5.65 17.49
C HIS A 246 -10.92 5.48 18.97
N GLY A 247 -12.06 4.85 19.26
CA GLY A 247 -12.61 4.76 20.62
C GLY A 247 -11.75 3.99 21.63
N GLY A 248 -10.82 3.15 21.17
CA GLY A 248 -9.91 2.38 22.04
C GLY A 248 -8.69 3.15 22.56
N GLN A 249 -8.52 4.43 22.20
CA GLN A 249 -7.37 5.24 22.62
C GLN A 249 -7.61 5.94 23.96
N SER A 250 -6.53 6.15 24.73
CA SER A 250 -6.59 6.95 25.96
C SER A 250 -7.02 8.40 25.67
N ALA A 251 -7.57 9.08 26.67
CA ALA A 251 -8.00 10.48 26.53
C ALA A 251 -6.81 11.41 26.18
N GLU A 252 -5.64 11.16 26.76
CA GLU A 252 -4.41 11.92 26.54
C GLU A 252 -3.91 11.76 25.10
N THR A 253 -3.97 10.53 24.57
CA THR A 253 -3.58 10.24 23.19
C THR A 253 -4.49 10.98 22.21
N ARG A 254 -5.81 10.92 22.42
CA ARG A 254 -6.78 11.62 21.59
C ARG A 254 -6.59 13.14 21.66
N LYS A 255 -6.40 13.68 22.86
CA LYS A 255 -6.12 15.10 23.07
C LYS A 255 -4.88 15.56 22.30
N THR A 256 -3.80 14.79 22.33
CA THR A 256 -2.57 15.12 21.59
C THR A 256 -2.81 15.19 20.07
N VAL A 257 -3.60 14.26 19.53
CA VAL A 257 -3.95 14.27 18.10
C VAL A 257 -4.84 15.47 17.78
N TYR A 258 -5.84 15.77 18.61
CA TYR A 258 -6.70 16.94 18.44
C TYR A 258 -5.96 18.26 18.53
N ASP A 259 -5.04 18.41 19.48
CA ASP A 259 -4.21 19.60 19.61
C ASP A 259 -3.33 19.79 18.36
N SER A 260 -2.80 18.71 17.79
CA SER A 260 -2.00 18.74 16.55
C SER A 260 -2.86 19.05 15.33
N PHE A 261 -4.07 18.50 15.27
CA PHE A 261 -5.07 18.83 14.24
C PHE A 261 -5.46 20.31 14.30
N ALA A 262 -5.71 20.86 15.50
CA ALA A 262 -6.04 22.26 15.70
C ALA A 262 -4.91 23.22 15.30
N ARG A 263 -3.66 22.77 15.36
CA ARG A 263 -2.49 23.51 14.86
C ARG A 263 -2.26 23.38 13.35
N GLY A 264 -3.09 22.62 12.63
CA GLY A 264 -2.93 22.38 11.19
C GLY A 264 -1.75 21.46 10.85
N GLU A 265 -1.28 20.64 11.80
CA GLU A 265 -0.10 19.79 11.61
C GLU A 265 -0.45 18.41 11.02
N VAL A 266 -1.73 18.05 10.99
CA VAL A 266 -2.21 16.72 10.58
C VAL A 266 -2.70 16.79 9.13
N PRO A 267 -1.96 16.26 8.13
CA PRO A 267 -2.37 16.33 6.73
C PRO A 267 -3.48 15.33 6.39
N VAL A 268 -3.52 14.17 7.06
CA VAL A 268 -4.61 13.20 6.93
C VAL A 268 -4.99 12.69 8.31
N LEU A 269 -6.28 12.85 8.64
CA LEU A 269 -6.87 12.39 9.89
C LEU A 269 -7.83 11.24 9.62
N VAL A 270 -7.47 10.04 10.07
CA VAL A 270 -8.27 8.83 9.87
C VAL A 270 -9.14 8.55 11.10
N LEU A 271 -10.45 8.43 10.92
CA LEU A 271 -11.41 8.27 12.01
C LEU A 271 -12.16 6.95 11.89
N SER A 272 -12.49 6.34 13.03
CA SER A 272 -13.53 5.32 13.08
C SER A 272 -14.92 5.98 13.02
N PRO A 273 -15.97 5.27 12.57
CA PRO A 273 -17.28 5.88 12.39
C PRO A 273 -17.88 6.36 13.71
N GLU A 274 -17.58 5.67 14.81
CA GLU A 274 -18.07 6.01 16.14
C GLU A 274 -17.49 7.34 16.64
N VAL A 275 -16.22 7.62 16.33
CA VAL A 275 -15.57 8.90 16.70
C VAL A 275 -16.03 10.03 15.81
N ALA A 276 -16.29 9.77 14.52
CA ALA A 276 -16.76 10.80 13.60
C ALA A 276 -18.17 11.31 13.94
N LEU A 277 -18.94 10.54 14.70
CA LEU A 277 -20.34 10.82 15.06
C LEU A 277 -20.54 11.20 16.54
N SER A 278 -19.47 11.20 17.34
CA SER A 278 -19.49 11.56 18.77
C SER A 278 -19.20 13.04 18.99
#